data_AF-M1BQS9-F1
#
_entry.id   AF-M1BQS9-F1
#
_cell.length_a   1.000
_cell.length_b   1.000
_cell.length_c   1.000
_cell.angle_alpha   90.00
_cell.angle_beta   90.00
_cell.angle_gamma   90.00
#
_symmetry.space_group_name_H-M   'P 1'
#
loop_
_entity.id
_entity.type
_entity.pdbx_description
1 polymer ?
#
loop_
_entity_poly.entity_id
_entity_poly.type
_entity_poly.pdbx_seq_one_letter_code
_entity_poly.pdbx_strand_id
1 'polypeptide(L)'
;MDSAAAISLCPSTPAWNLDRPFLTGQFYQETKITPGTTEYKGVSADSSSGADKAIGCYHATIQELIVIDDLLSTLIGIEGRYISIKKVRGKEDDITFQVDASMDLALQEFAKRLFPLCESYILINQFVETRSQFKTGLVNHAFAAALRALLLDYQAMVAQLEHQFRLGKLSIQGLWFYCQPMMGSMQALSMVVKKAAANNCVGSAVLNLLQSQAKAMAGDHVVRSLLEKMSQSASTAYLGILERYLI
;
A
#
# COMPACT_ATOMS: atom_id res chain seq x y z
N MET A 1 -1.17 -40.71 -25.91
CA MET A 1 -1.79 -39.79 -26.88
C MET A 1 -1.69 -38.41 -26.29
N ASP A 2 -0.50 -37.86 -26.44
CA ASP A 2 -0.08 -36.55 -25.99
C ASP A 2 -0.83 -35.47 -26.76
N SER A 3 -1.68 -34.72 -26.05
CA SER A 3 -2.28 -33.51 -26.61
C SER A 3 -1.33 -32.36 -26.28
N ALA A 4 -0.60 -31.94 -27.31
CA ALA A 4 0.43 -30.93 -27.29
C ALA A 4 0.00 -29.65 -26.53
N ALA A 5 0.83 -29.26 -25.57
CA ALA A 5 0.79 -27.97 -24.92
C ALA A 5 0.94 -26.86 -25.97
N ALA A 6 -0.11 -26.07 -26.17
CA ALA A 6 0.01 -24.79 -26.84
C ALA A 6 0.94 -23.90 -26.00
N ILE A 7 2.19 -23.75 -26.45
CA ILE A 7 3.16 -22.84 -25.87
C ILE A 7 2.58 -21.43 -26.01
N SER A 8 2.18 -20.82 -24.90
CA SER A 8 1.83 -19.40 -24.87
C SER A 8 3.06 -18.59 -25.31
N LEU A 9 2.98 -17.91 -26.47
CA LEU A 9 4.04 -17.01 -26.96
C LEU A 9 4.25 -15.78 -26.05
N CYS A 10 3.39 -15.58 -25.05
CA CYS A 10 3.52 -14.47 -24.12
C CYS A 10 4.38 -14.89 -22.93
N PRO A 11 5.35 -14.06 -22.51
CA PRO A 11 6.14 -14.35 -21.31
C PRO A 11 5.19 -14.51 -20.12
N SER A 12 5.28 -15.65 -19.44
CA SER A 12 4.48 -15.92 -18.23
C SER A 12 5.26 -15.52 -16.99
N THR A 13 4.59 -14.86 -16.04
CA THR A 13 5.20 -14.60 -14.72
C THR A 13 5.45 -15.95 -14.01
N PRO A 14 6.67 -16.20 -13.50
CA PRO A 14 6.96 -17.42 -12.75
C PRO A 14 6.08 -17.57 -11.50
N ALA A 15 5.70 -18.81 -11.17
CA ALA A 15 4.85 -19.11 -10.00
C ALA A 15 5.45 -18.62 -8.67
N TRP A 16 6.78 -18.70 -8.51
CA TRP A 16 7.46 -18.21 -7.30
C TRP A 16 7.24 -16.71 -7.04
N ASN A 17 6.93 -15.90 -8.05
CA ASN A 17 6.65 -14.48 -7.87
C ASN A 17 5.21 -14.23 -7.38
N LEU A 18 4.30 -15.19 -7.58
CA LEU A 18 2.90 -15.12 -7.16
C LEU A 18 2.72 -15.73 -5.75
N ASP A 19 3.47 -16.79 -5.46
CA ASP A 19 3.26 -17.61 -4.26
C ASP A 19 3.94 -17.05 -3.01
N ARG A 20 4.74 -15.97 -3.12
CA ARG A 20 5.53 -15.42 -2.01
C ARG A 20 4.77 -14.30 -1.31
N PRO A 21 4.30 -14.51 -0.05
CA PRO A 21 3.46 -13.53 0.65
C PRO A 21 4.14 -12.18 0.88
N PHE A 22 5.46 -12.18 1.07
CA PHE A 22 6.26 -10.96 1.25
C PHE A 22 6.46 -10.15 -0.03
N LEU A 23 6.35 -10.78 -1.20
CA LEU A 23 6.40 -10.09 -2.49
C LEU A 23 5.02 -9.56 -2.88
N THR A 24 3.94 -10.25 -2.50
CA THR A 24 2.57 -9.89 -2.88
C THR A 24 1.85 -9.01 -1.85
N GLY A 25 2.51 -8.68 -0.73
CA GLY A 25 1.90 -7.92 0.37
C GLY A 25 0.83 -8.72 1.14
N GLN A 26 0.82 -10.05 1.02
CA GLN A 26 -0.12 -10.98 1.67
C GLN A 26 0.41 -11.52 3.00
N PHE A 27 1.45 -10.92 3.58
CA PHE A 27 2.07 -11.39 4.81
C PHE A 27 1.31 -10.96 6.09
N TYR A 28 0.31 -10.08 5.97
CA TYR A 28 -0.51 -9.66 7.11
C TYR A 28 -1.38 -10.79 7.66
N GLN A 29 -1.57 -10.80 8.97
CA GLN A 29 -2.34 -11.85 9.64
C GLN A 29 -3.82 -11.83 9.18
N GLU A 30 -4.28 -12.90 8.53
CA GLU A 30 -5.68 -13.05 8.16
C GLU A 30 -6.53 -13.28 9.41
N THR A 31 -7.49 -12.40 9.67
CA THR A 31 -8.44 -12.64 10.76
C THR A 31 -9.53 -13.58 10.24
N LYS A 32 -9.51 -14.85 10.65
CA LYS A 32 -10.62 -15.78 10.41
C LYS A 32 -11.84 -15.30 11.22
N ILE A 33 -12.84 -14.76 10.55
CA ILE A 33 -14.20 -14.71 11.10
C ILE A 33 -14.79 -16.12 10.88
N THR A 34 -14.97 -16.89 11.95
CA THR A 34 -15.70 -18.17 11.90
C THR A 34 -16.73 -18.19 13.03
N PRO A 35 -18.03 -18.31 12.75
CA PRO A 35 -19.00 -18.75 13.74
C PRO A 35 -18.91 -20.29 13.84
N GLY A 36 -18.51 -20.79 15.02
CA GLY A 36 -18.64 -22.22 15.37
C GLY A 36 -17.44 -23.12 15.05
N THR A 37 -16.67 -23.39 16.11
CA THR A 37 -15.98 -24.65 16.48
C THR A 37 -15.01 -25.37 15.51
N THR A 38 -13.90 -25.79 16.13
CA THR A 38 -12.90 -26.83 15.81
C THR A 38 -11.59 -26.44 15.11
N GLU A 39 -10.53 -26.93 15.76
CA GLU A 39 -9.12 -26.66 15.68
C GLU A 39 -8.48 -27.06 14.35
N TYR A 40 -7.58 -26.21 13.84
CA TYR A 40 -6.51 -26.64 12.93
C TYR A 40 -5.26 -25.81 13.23
N LYS A 41 -4.26 -26.49 13.83
CA LYS A 41 -2.89 -26.02 14.07
C LYS A 41 -2.25 -25.58 12.74
N GLY A 42 -2.06 -24.27 12.57
CA GLY A 42 -1.21 -23.67 11.55
C GLY A 42 0.03 -23.08 12.21
N VAL A 43 1.19 -23.42 11.66
CA VAL A 43 2.55 -23.13 12.15
C VAL A 43 2.71 -21.69 12.65
N SER A 44 2.90 -21.55 13.96
CA SER A 44 3.43 -20.35 14.59
C SER A 44 4.83 -20.11 14.04
N ALA A 45 5.00 -19.03 13.28
CA ALA A 45 6.30 -18.38 13.23
C ALA A 45 6.57 -17.86 14.64
N ASP A 46 7.62 -18.36 15.27
CA ASP A 46 8.14 -17.91 16.55
C ASP A 46 8.52 -16.42 16.45
N SER A 47 7.55 -15.54 16.65
CA SER A 47 7.82 -14.24 17.22
C SER A 47 8.10 -14.50 18.69
N SER A 48 9.37 -14.45 19.06
CA SER A 48 9.83 -14.35 20.44
C SER A 48 9.30 -13.06 21.07
N SER A 49 8.01 -13.00 21.37
CA SER A 49 7.41 -11.96 22.19
C SER A 49 7.63 -12.37 23.64
N GLY A 50 8.85 -12.13 24.13
CA GLY A 50 9.07 -12.01 25.56
C GLY A 50 8.06 -11.00 26.08
N ALA A 51 7.21 -11.40 27.04
CA ALA A 51 6.05 -10.67 27.53
C ALA A 51 6.20 -9.13 27.44
N ASP A 52 5.75 -8.55 26.33
CA ASP A 52 5.89 -7.12 26.10
C ASP A 52 5.00 -6.41 27.11
N LYS A 53 5.64 -5.54 27.90
CA LYS A 53 4.96 -4.79 28.95
C LYS A 53 3.90 -3.90 28.30
N ALA A 54 2.68 -3.92 28.82
CA ALA A 54 1.59 -3.08 28.31
C ALA A 54 2.06 -1.63 28.17
N ILE A 55 1.77 -1.00 27.02
CA ILE A 55 2.30 0.33 26.70
C ILE A 55 1.86 1.39 27.73
N GLY A 56 0.71 1.20 28.36
CA GLY A 56 0.21 2.05 29.45
C GLY A 56 1.05 2.03 30.73
N CYS A 57 2.04 1.12 30.86
CA CYS A 57 2.95 1.10 32.00
C CYS A 57 4.13 2.09 31.87
N TYR A 58 4.29 2.74 30.72
CA TYR A 58 5.37 3.70 30.49
C TYR A 58 4.92 5.14 30.76
N HIS A 59 5.87 6.03 31.07
CA HIS A 59 5.60 7.46 31.14
C HIS A 59 5.22 8.01 29.76
N ALA A 60 4.35 9.02 29.70
CA ALA A 60 3.81 9.58 28.45
C ALA A 60 4.89 9.91 27.40
N THR A 61 6.04 10.42 27.82
CA THR A 61 7.18 10.72 26.92
C THR A 61 7.77 9.47 26.26
N ILE A 62 7.91 8.37 27.02
CA ILE A 62 8.43 7.11 26.50
C ILE A 62 7.37 6.45 25.61
N GLN A 63 6.12 6.54 26.03
CA GLN A 63 4.98 6.06 25.25
C GLN A 63 4.91 6.76 23.88
N GLU A 64 5.08 8.08 23.82
CA GLU A 64 5.12 8.82 22.56
C GLU A 64 6.24 8.31 21.63
N LEU A 65 7.45 8.09 22.15
CA LEU A 65 8.57 7.58 21.35
C LEU A 65 8.29 6.17 20.79
N ILE A 66 7.73 5.28 21.62
CA ILE A 66 7.35 3.92 21.21
C ILE A 66 6.28 3.99 20.09
N VAL A 67 5.28 4.86 20.24
CA VAL A 67 4.21 5.03 19.26
C VAL A 67 4.74 5.60 17.95
N ILE A 68 5.69 6.54 17.99
CA ILE A 68 6.32 7.08 16.78
C ILE A 68 7.10 5.99 16.02
N ASP A 69 7.88 5.16 16.73
CA ASP A 69 8.63 4.04 16.14
C ASP A 69 7.69 3.04 15.43
N ASP A 70 6.60 2.65 16.10
CA ASP A 70 5.58 1.77 15.54
C ASP A 70 4.84 2.42 14.36
N LEU A 71 4.55 3.72 14.41
CA LEU A 71 3.91 4.44 13.32
C LEU A 71 4.81 4.57 12.10
N LEU A 72 6.11 4.82 12.28
CA LEU A 72 7.07 4.84 11.18
C LEU A 72 7.15 3.47 10.49
N SER A 73 7.10 2.38 11.26
CA SER A 73 7.00 1.02 10.72
C SER A 73 5.68 0.79 9.98
N THR A 74 4.56 1.24 10.57
CA THR A 74 3.20 1.12 9.98
C THR A 74 3.07 1.91 8.68
N LEU A 75 3.73 3.07 8.57
CA LEU A 75 3.73 3.92 7.36
C LEU A 75 4.35 3.20 6.15
N ILE A 76 5.25 2.25 6.35
CA ILE A 76 5.86 1.41 5.30
C ILE A 76 5.09 0.09 5.12
N GLY A 77 3.99 -0.11 5.86
CA GLY A 77 3.22 -1.35 5.84
C GLY A 77 3.92 -2.49 6.57
N ILE A 78 4.65 -2.19 7.65
CA ILE A 78 5.22 -3.22 8.52
C ILE A 78 4.42 -3.21 9.83
N GLU A 79 4.06 -4.38 10.33
CA GLU A 79 3.39 -4.49 11.63
C GLU A 79 4.34 -4.03 12.74
N GLY A 80 3.85 -3.12 13.59
CA GLY A 80 4.55 -2.64 14.77
C GLY A 80 4.31 -3.55 15.98
N ARG A 81 4.90 -3.19 17.12
CA ARG A 81 4.75 -3.96 18.37
C ARG A 81 3.38 -3.76 19.04
N TYR A 82 2.87 -2.54 18.99
CA TYR A 82 1.60 -2.10 19.60
C TYR A 82 0.56 -1.66 18.57
N ILE A 83 0.94 -1.53 17.29
CA ILE A 83 0.05 -1.25 16.17
C ILE A 83 0.11 -2.43 15.20
N SER A 84 -1.01 -3.15 15.09
CA SER A 84 -1.14 -4.31 14.20
C SER A 84 -2.02 -4.00 13.00
N ILE A 85 -1.68 -4.58 11.87
CA ILE A 85 -2.38 -4.42 10.59
C ILE A 85 -3.13 -5.72 10.31
N LYS A 86 -4.46 -5.67 10.27
CA LYS A 86 -5.30 -6.85 10.05
C LYS A 86 -6.05 -6.74 8.75
N LYS A 87 -5.95 -7.78 7.91
CA LYS A 87 -6.73 -7.89 6.69
C LYS A 87 -8.02 -8.68 6.95
N VAL A 88 -9.17 -8.10 6.60
CA VAL A 88 -10.47 -8.77 6.78
C VAL A 88 -10.71 -9.71 5.60
N ARG A 89 -10.90 -11.01 5.90
CA ARG A 89 -11.10 -12.05 4.88
C ARG A 89 -12.45 -11.85 4.17
N GLY A 90 -12.44 -11.76 2.84
CA GLY A 90 -13.65 -11.77 2.00
C GLY A 90 -13.94 -10.47 1.23
N LYS A 91 -13.34 -9.35 1.61
CA LYS A 91 -13.20 -8.16 0.76
C LYS A 91 -11.69 -7.93 0.61
N GLU A 92 -11.14 -8.13 -0.58
CA GLU A 92 -9.68 -8.06 -0.83
C GLU A 92 -9.02 -6.70 -0.46
N ASP A 93 -9.83 -5.71 -0.07
CA ASP A 93 -9.49 -4.30 -0.03
C ASP A 93 -9.75 -3.63 1.34
N ASP A 94 -10.19 -4.40 2.35
CA ASP A 94 -10.53 -3.85 3.68
C ASP A 94 -9.42 -4.17 4.70
N ILE A 95 -8.57 -3.16 4.93
CA ILE A 95 -7.44 -3.21 5.87
C ILE A 95 -7.87 -2.47 7.14
N THR A 96 -7.78 -3.15 8.28
CA THR A 96 -8.12 -2.61 9.59
C THR A 96 -6.88 -2.48 10.45
N PHE A 97 -6.71 -1.35 11.10
CA PHE A 97 -5.60 -1.12 12.02
C PHE A 97 -6.10 -1.29 13.45
N GLN A 98 -5.38 -2.07 14.25
CA GLN A 98 -5.66 -2.23 15.68
C GLN A 98 -4.52 -1.65 16.49
N VAL A 99 -4.89 -0.81 17.46
CA VAL A 99 -3.97 -0.17 18.41
C VAL A 99 -4.16 -0.81 19.77
N ASP A 100 -3.06 -0.99 20.51
CA ASP A 100 -3.11 -1.50 21.87
C ASP A 100 -4.03 -0.64 22.77
N ALA A 101 -4.94 -1.32 23.48
CA ALA A 101 -5.98 -0.66 24.28
C ALA A 101 -5.42 0.04 25.53
N SER A 102 -4.22 -0.30 25.99
CA SER A 102 -3.57 0.36 27.13
C SER A 102 -2.84 1.66 26.74
N MET A 103 -2.85 2.03 25.45
CA MET A 103 -2.28 3.28 24.96
C MET A 103 -3.07 4.50 25.43
N ASP A 104 -2.36 5.60 25.69
CA ASP A 104 -3.00 6.89 25.99
C ASP A 104 -3.94 7.31 24.87
N LEU A 105 -5.11 7.83 25.24
CA LEU A 105 -6.20 8.11 24.31
C LEU A 105 -5.81 9.18 23.28
N ALA A 106 -5.01 10.18 23.67
CA ALA A 106 -4.56 11.20 22.72
C ALA A 106 -3.64 10.58 21.66
N LEU A 107 -2.69 9.73 22.08
CA LEU A 107 -1.79 9.03 21.17
C LEU A 107 -2.55 8.07 20.23
N GLN A 108 -3.57 7.38 20.74
CA GLN A 108 -4.45 6.54 19.90
C GLN A 108 -5.15 7.37 18.82
N GLU A 109 -5.71 8.53 19.17
CA GLU A 109 -6.37 9.41 18.19
C GLU A 109 -5.38 9.98 17.16
N PHE A 110 -4.14 10.26 17.56
CA PHE A 110 -3.09 10.64 16.60
C PHE A 110 -2.71 9.51 15.65
N ALA A 111 -2.55 8.28 16.15
CA ALA A 111 -2.28 7.12 15.31
C ALA A 111 -3.40 6.88 14.30
N LYS A 112 -4.67 6.96 14.74
CA LYS A 112 -5.85 6.79 13.89
C LYS A 112 -5.93 7.77 12.74
N ARG A 113 -5.41 9.00 12.93
CA ARG A 113 -5.37 10.01 11.85
C ARG A 113 -4.43 9.62 10.71
N LEU A 114 -3.35 8.88 11.01
CA LEU A 114 -2.36 8.44 10.01
C LEU A 114 -2.78 7.16 9.25
N PHE A 115 -3.71 6.36 9.78
CA PHE A 115 -4.12 5.10 9.16
C PHE A 115 -4.63 5.20 7.72
N PRO A 116 -5.41 6.22 7.30
CA PRO A 116 -5.80 6.36 5.90
C PRO A 116 -4.62 6.48 4.93
N LEU A 117 -3.49 7.04 5.40
CA LEU A 117 -2.25 7.12 4.61
C LEU A 117 -1.59 5.74 4.50
N CYS A 118 -1.47 5.02 5.61
CA CYS A 118 -0.94 3.65 5.64
C CYS A 118 -1.77 2.70 4.77
N GLU A 119 -3.11 2.78 4.86
CA GLU A 119 -4.02 2.01 4.03
C GLU A 119 -3.77 2.28 2.54
N SER A 120 -3.71 3.55 2.16
CA SER A 120 -3.47 3.95 0.77
C SER A 120 -2.14 3.41 0.24
N TYR A 121 -1.08 3.46 1.05
CA TYR A 121 0.22 2.90 0.69
C TYR A 121 0.15 1.38 0.44
N ILE A 122 -0.45 0.62 1.35
CA ILE A 122 -0.53 -0.85 1.23
C ILE A 122 -1.30 -1.26 -0.03
N LEU A 123 -2.43 -0.59 -0.29
CA LEU A 123 -3.27 -0.85 -1.46
C LEU A 123 -2.57 -0.54 -2.78
N ILE A 124 -1.88 0.60 -2.85
CA ILE A 124 -1.12 0.97 -4.04
C ILE A 124 0.03 -0.03 -4.25
N ASN A 125 0.75 -0.40 -3.19
CA ASN A 125 1.83 -1.38 -3.26
C ASN A 125 1.33 -2.75 -3.76
N GLN A 126 0.22 -3.25 -3.21
CA GLN A 126 -0.39 -4.52 -3.66
C GLN A 126 -0.81 -4.46 -5.13
N PHE A 127 -1.40 -3.33 -5.57
CA PHE A 127 -1.80 -3.15 -6.96
C PHE A 127 -0.61 -3.11 -7.91
N VAL A 128 0.48 -2.43 -7.53
CA VAL A 128 1.72 -2.36 -8.30
C VAL A 128 2.27 -3.76 -8.56
N GLU A 129 2.32 -4.61 -7.54
CA GLU A 129 2.83 -5.98 -7.68
C GLU A 129 1.89 -6.86 -8.53
N THR A 130 0.58 -6.73 -8.34
CA THR A 130 -0.42 -7.46 -9.12
C THR A 130 -0.39 -7.06 -10.60
N ARG A 131 -0.31 -5.75 -10.89
CA ARG A 131 -0.35 -5.23 -12.26
C ARG A 131 1.00 -5.23 -12.97
N SER A 132 2.07 -5.64 -12.29
CA SER A 132 3.39 -5.85 -12.91
C SER A 132 3.57 -7.22 -13.55
N GLN A 133 2.55 -8.08 -13.48
CA GLN A 133 2.54 -9.37 -14.16
C GLN A 133 2.37 -9.20 -15.67
N PHE A 134 3.07 -9.99 -16.49
CA PHE A 134 3.09 -9.84 -17.96
C PHE A 134 1.71 -9.91 -18.65
N LYS A 135 0.69 -10.44 -17.96
CA LYS A 135 -0.68 -10.58 -18.48
C LYS A 135 -1.48 -9.27 -18.52
N THR A 136 -1.01 -8.20 -17.87
CA THR A 136 -1.82 -6.99 -17.64
C THR A 136 -1.63 -5.91 -18.70
N GLY A 137 -0.71 -6.08 -19.65
CA GLY A 137 -0.51 -5.20 -20.80
C GLY A 137 0.40 -4.00 -20.53
N LEU A 138 1.00 -3.46 -21.60
CA LEU A 138 2.07 -2.45 -21.53
C LEU A 138 1.68 -1.15 -20.82
N VAL A 139 0.43 -0.69 -21.01
CA VAL A 139 -0.08 0.52 -20.34
C VAL A 139 -0.17 0.32 -18.83
N ASN A 140 -0.58 -0.87 -18.37
CA ASN A 140 -0.62 -1.19 -16.93
C ASN A 140 0.79 -1.31 -16.34
N HIS A 141 1.75 -1.86 -17.09
CA HIS A 141 3.16 -1.86 -16.65
C HIS A 141 3.72 -0.44 -16.52
N ALA A 142 3.47 0.43 -17.50
CA ALA A 142 3.90 1.82 -17.45
C ALA A 142 3.23 2.58 -16.28
N PHE A 143 1.95 2.31 -16.03
CA PHE A 143 1.25 2.87 -14.87
C PHE A 143 1.80 2.34 -13.53
N ALA A 144 2.06 1.04 -13.42
CA ALA A 144 2.68 0.45 -12.24
C ALA A 144 4.10 0.99 -11.98
N ALA A 145 4.87 1.24 -13.05
CA ALA A 145 6.18 1.88 -12.93
C ALA A 145 6.07 3.34 -12.43
N ALA A 146 5.10 4.11 -12.92
CA ALA A 146 4.83 5.45 -12.42
C ALA A 146 4.39 5.46 -10.94
N LEU A 147 3.56 4.48 -10.53
CA LEU A 147 3.18 4.29 -9.13
C LEU A 147 4.40 3.95 -8.25
N ARG A 148 5.30 3.08 -8.71
CA ARG A 148 6.55 2.77 -8.00
C ARG A 148 7.41 4.00 -7.78
N ALA A 149 7.57 4.86 -8.79
CA ALA A 149 8.35 6.08 -8.66
C ALA A 149 7.80 6.98 -7.53
N LEU A 150 6.48 7.13 -7.44
CA LEU A 150 5.85 7.88 -6.36
C LEU A 150 6.01 7.20 -4.99
N LEU A 151 5.90 5.87 -4.93
CA LEU A 151 6.12 5.12 -3.68
C LEU A 151 7.56 5.29 -3.17
N LEU A 152 8.55 5.40 -4.05
CA LEU A 152 9.94 5.68 -3.67
C LEU A 152 10.09 7.08 -3.04
N ASP A 153 9.43 8.10 -3.59
CA ASP A 153 9.41 9.45 -3.01
C ASP A 153 8.77 9.43 -1.61
N TYR A 154 7.67 8.68 -1.44
CA TYR A 154 7.03 8.48 -0.15
C TYR A 154 7.95 7.77 0.85
N GLN A 155 8.61 6.69 0.45
CA GLN A 155 9.55 5.95 1.30
C GLN A 155 10.75 6.84 1.70
N ALA A 156 11.24 7.68 0.78
CA ALA A 156 12.29 8.64 1.09
C ALA A 156 11.87 9.65 2.16
N MET A 157 10.64 10.16 2.09
CA MET A 157 10.07 11.01 3.15
C MET A 157 10.00 10.26 4.50
N VAL A 158 9.50 9.03 4.53
CA VAL A 158 9.44 8.25 5.79
C VAL A 158 10.85 8.00 6.35
N ALA A 159 11.83 7.68 5.51
CA ALA A 159 13.21 7.51 5.92
C ALA A 159 13.82 8.80 6.50
N GLN A 160 13.49 9.97 5.92
CA GLN A 160 13.88 11.27 6.46
C GLN A 160 13.26 11.51 7.85
N LEU A 161 12.00 11.12 8.05
CA LEU A 161 11.33 11.24 9.35
C LEU A 161 11.94 10.30 10.40
N GLU A 162 12.23 9.06 10.03
CA GLU A 162 12.94 8.11 10.90
C GLU A 162 14.34 8.64 11.28
N HIS A 163 15.03 9.31 10.36
CA HIS A 163 16.28 10.00 10.68
C HIS A 163 16.08 11.13 11.70
N GLN A 164 15.06 11.99 11.55
CA GLN A 164 14.74 13.03 12.54
C GLN A 164 14.35 12.46 13.90
N PHE A 165 13.66 11.31 13.90
CA PHE A 165 13.33 10.57 15.12
C PHE A 165 14.57 10.08 15.85
N ARG A 166 15.53 9.48 15.13
CA ARG A 166 16.83 9.06 15.69
C ARG A 166 17.64 10.21 16.28
N LEU A 167 17.47 11.42 15.76
CA LEU A 167 18.09 12.63 16.31
C LEU A 167 17.35 13.21 17.54
N GLY A 168 16.22 12.62 17.94
CA GLY A 168 15.38 13.11 19.03
C GLY A 168 14.65 14.42 18.71
N LYS A 169 14.49 14.75 17.42
CA LYS A 169 13.88 16.00 16.94
C LYS A 169 12.46 15.85 16.41
N LEU A 170 11.93 14.64 16.41
CA LEU A 170 10.60 14.34 15.92
C LEU A 170 9.62 14.15 17.08
N SER A 171 8.54 14.94 17.08
CA SER A 171 7.36 14.72 17.93
C SER A 171 6.24 14.08 17.11
N ILE A 172 5.22 13.54 17.80
CA ILE A 172 4.05 12.95 17.13
C ILE A 172 3.30 13.99 16.28
N GLN A 173 3.26 15.24 16.73
CA GLN A 173 2.67 16.35 15.97
C GLN A 173 3.49 16.66 14.71
N GLY A 174 4.82 16.65 14.85
CA GLY A 174 5.73 16.84 13.73
C GLY A 174 5.55 15.77 12.66
N LEU A 175 5.44 14.50 13.07
CA LEU A 175 5.16 13.38 12.18
C LEU A 175 3.88 13.62 11.36
N TRP A 176 2.77 13.97 12.01
CA TRP A 176 1.52 14.28 11.33
C TRP A 176 1.67 15.42 10.31
N PHE A 177 2.31 16.51 10.72
CA PHE A 177 2.51 17.69 9.88
C PHE A 177 3.31 17.37 8.61
N TYR A 178 4.41 16.62 8.73
CA TYR A 178 5.23 16.26 7.57
C TYR A 178 4.55 15.26 6.63
N CYS A 179 3.66 14.41 7.13
CA CYS A 179 2.89 13.48 6.30
C CYS A 179 1.77 14.16 5.49
N GLN A 180 1.30 15.35 5.93
CA GLN A 180 0.14 16.02 5.36
C GLN A 180 0.20 16.27 3.84
N PRO A 181 1.31 16.74 3.24
CA PRO A 181 1.39 17.01 1.81
C PRO A 181 1.16 15.76 0.93
N MET A 182 1.54 14.58 1.42
CA MET A 182 1.41 13.32 0.67
C MET A 182 0.05 12.65 0.81
N MET A 183 -0.72 13.00 1.86
CA MET A 183 -2.03 12.38 2.11
C MET A 183 -3.00 12.53 0.94
N GLY A 184 -3.15 13.74 0.40
CA GLY A 184 -4.07 13.99 -0.72
C GLY A 184 -3.71 13.19 -1.97
N SER A 185 -2.42 13.16 -2.31
CA SER A 185 -1.90 12.42 -3.46
C SER A 185 -2.06 10.90 -3.32
N MET A 186 -1.72 10.35 -2.15
CA MET A 186 -1.87 8.91 -1.87
C MET A 186 -3.34 8.48 -1.85
N GLN A 187 -4.23 9.26 -1.24
CA GLN A 187 -5.66 8.96 -1.20
C GLN A 187 -6.32 9.04 -2.59
N ALA A 188 -5.94 10.05 -3.38
CA ALA A 188 -6.42 10.15 -4.75
C ALA A 188 -6.04 8.93 -5.59
N LEU A 189 -4.81 8.46 -5.43
CA LEU A 189 -4.32 7.29 -6.15
C LEU A 189 -4.89 5.99 -5.64
N SER A 190 -5.08 5.84 -4.33
CA SER A 190 -5.72 4.64 -3.80
C SER A 190 -7.15 4.51 -4.35
N MET A 191 -7.91 5.61 -4.47
CA MET A 191 -9.22 5.58 -5.14
C MET A 191 -9.15 5.12 -6.61
N VAL A 192 -8.17 5.59 -7.38
CA VAL A 192 -7.94 5.17 -8.77
C VAL A 192 -7.63 3.68 -8.83
N VAL A 193 -6.73 3.23 -7.96
CA VAL A 193 -6.28 1.84 -7.85
C VAL A 193 -7.43 0.91 -7.47
N LYS A 194 -8.24 1.27 -6.45
CA LYS A 194 -9.43 0.50 -6.05
C LYS A 194 -10.41 0.35 -7.22
N LYS A 195 -10.70 1.45 -7.93
CA LYS A 195 -11.59 1.44 -9.11
C LYS A 195 -11.01 0.63 -10.28
N ALA A 196 -9.69 0.70 -10.49
CA ALA A 196 -9.02 -0.05 -11.55
C ALA A 196 -8.96 -1.55 -11.24
N ALA A 197 -8.77 -1.92 -9.97
CA ALA A 197 -8.81 -3.31 -9.50
C ALA A 197 -10.22 -3.90 -9.65
N ALA A 198 -11.25 -3.20 -9.16
CA ALA A 198 -12.64 -3.66 -9.22
C ALA A 198 -13.15 -3.93 -10.64
N ASN A 199 -12.77 -3.08 -11.60
CA ASN A 199 -13.19 -3.19 -13.00
C ASN A 199 -12.25 -4.03 -13.87
N ASN A 200 -11.15 -4.54 -13.30
CA ASN A 200 -10.09 -5.22 -14.05
C ASN A 200 -9.64 -4.45 -15.30
N CYS A 201 -9.49 -3.12 -15.16
CA CYS A 201 -9.16 -2.25 -16.29
C CYS A 201 -7.83 -2.63 -16.93
N VAL A 202 -7.81 -2.72 -18.27
CA VAL A 202 -6.62 -2.98 -19.07
C VAL A 202 -6.54 -1.96 -20.21
N GLY A 203 -5.31 -1.51 -20.52
CA GLY A 203 -5.07 -0.63 -21.67
C GLY A 203 -5.74 0.75 -21.53
N SER A 204 -6.52 1.14 -22.54
CA SER A 204 -7.18 2.45 -22.61
C SER A 204 -8.19 2.69 -21.48
N ALA A 205 -8.77 1.64 -20.91
CA ALA A 205 -9.68 1.77 -19.76
C ALA A 205 -8.98 2.41 -18.54
N VAL A 206 -7.69 2.13 -18.34
CA VAL A 206 -6.89 2.73 -17.24
C VAL A 206 -6.59 4.20 -17.52
N LEU A 207 -6.28 4.55 -18.77
CA LEU A 207 -6.08 5.95 -19.18
C LEU A 207 -7.36 6.77 -18.99
N ASN A 208 -8.50 6.22 -19.42
CA ASN A 208 -9.80 6.86 -19.25
C ASN A 208 -10.14 7.07 -17.76
N LEU A 209 -9.85 6.07 -16.92
CA LEU A 209 -10.08 6.16 -15.49
C LEU A 209 -9.19 7.23 -14.84
N LEU A 210 -7.89 7.24 -15.15
CA LEU A 210 -6.95 8.27 -14.69
C LEU A 210 -7.40 9.67 -15.09
N GLN A 211 -7.77 9.85 -16.36
CA GLN A 211 -8.19 11.15 -16.87
C GLN A 211 -9.56 11.58 -16.31
N SER A 212 -10.49 10.65 -16.09
CA SER A 212 -11.75 10.93 -15.41
C SER A 212 -11.54 11.37 -13.96
N GLN A 213 -10.60 10.73 -13.25
CA GLN A 213 -10.28 11.11 -11.88
C GLN A 213 -9.56 12.46 -11.84
N ALA A 214 -8.64 12.73 -12.77
CA ALA A 214 -7.96 14.01 -12.88
C ALA A 214 -8.95 15.17 -13.13
N LYS A 215 -10.02 14.93 -13.89
CA LYS A 215 -11.12 15.87 -14.08
C LYS A 215 -11.96 16.05 -12.81
N ALA A 216 -12.28 14.96 -12.11
CA ALA A 216 -13.03 15.01 -10.86
C ALA A 216 -12.26 15.77 -9.75
N MET A 217 -10.93 15.71 -9.77
CA MET A 217 -10.05 16.39 -8.81
C MET A 217 -9.48 17.71 -9.33
N ALA A 218 -10.15 18.38 -10.27
CA ALA A 218 -9.67 19.62 -10.87
C ALA A 218 -9.46 20.77 -9.86
N GLY A 219 -10.07 20.70 -8.67
CA GLY A 219 -9.87 21.67 -7.60
C GLY A 219 -8.52 21.56 -6.87
N ASP A 220 -7.88 20.39 -6.89
CA ASP A 220 -6.56 20.18 -6.29
C ASP A 220 -5.50 20.08 -7.40
N HIS A 221 -4.75 21.18 -7.59
CA HIS A 221 -3.76 21.27 -8.66
C HIS A 221 -2.59 20.28 -8.48
N VAL A 222 -2.23 19.94 -7.24
CA VAL A 222 -1.11 19.03 -6.96
C VAL A 222 -1.50 17.62 -7.38
N VAL A 223 -2.67 17.16 -6.92
CA VAL A 223 -3.20 15.83 -7.26
C VAL A 223 -3.50 15.73 -8.76
N ARG A 224 -4.10 16.77 -9.36
CA ARG A 224 -4.37 16.83 -10.79
C ARG A 224 -3.07 16.71 -11.61
N SER A 225 -2.05 17.49 -11.27
CA SER A 225 -0.75 17.44 -11.96
C SER A 225 -0.09 16.06 -11.85
N LEU A 226 -0.20 15.43 -10.68
CA LEU A 226 0.30 14.06 -10.46
C LEU A 226 -0.43 13.05 -11.35
N LEU A 227 -1.77 13.08 -11.37
CA LEU A 227 -2.58 12.18 -12.20
C LEU A 227 -2.32 12.39 -13.70
N GLU A 228 -2.09 13.63 -14.14
CA GLU A 228 -1.71 13.94 -15.52
C GLU A 228 -0.33 13.39 -15.88
N LYS A 229 0.67 13.52 -15.00
CA LYS A 229 1.99 12.92 -15.21
C LYS A 229 1.90 11.40 -15.33
N MET A 230 1.08 10.75 -14.50
CA MET A 230 0.86 9.29 -14.57
C MET A 230 0.14 8.87 -15.84
N SER A 231 -0.87 9.64 -16.26
CA SER A 231 -1.57 9.43 -17.54
C SER A 231 -0.62 9.55 -18.72
N GLN A 232 0.25 10.57 -18.72
CA GLN A 232 1.26 10.75 -19.75
C GLN A 232 2.27 9.59 -19.76
N SER A 233 2.74 9.14 -18.60
CA SER A 233 3.61 7.96 -18.51
C SER A 233 2.94 6.72 -19.08
N ALA A 234 1.67 6.48 -18.75
CA ALA A 234 0.93 5.33 -19.23
C ALA A 234 0.60 5.42 -20.74
N SER A 235 0.37 6.62 -21.28
CA SER A 235 0.05 6.83 -22.69
C SER A 235 1.26 6.65 -23.62
N THR A 236 2.49 6.85 -23.14
CA THR A 236 3.72 6.61 -23.95
C THR A 236 3.77 5.22 -24.56
N ALA A 237 3.41 4.19 -23.78
CA ALA A 237 3.38 2.80 -24.24
C ALA A 237 2.31 2.58 -25.34
N TYR A 238 1.19 3.26 -25.25
CA TYR A 238 0.11 3.19 -26.24
C TYR A 238 0.48 3.93 -27.53
N LEU A 239 1.00 5.16 -27.40
CA LEU A 239 1.40 5.99 -28.53
C LEU A 239 2.56 5.37 -29.31
N GLY A 240 3.54 4.75 -28.64
CA GLY A 240 4.62 4.05 -29.34
C GLY A 240 4.16 2.88 -30.21
N ILE A 241 3.04 2.23 -29.88
CA ILE A 241 2.41 1.21 -30.75
C ILE A 241 1.71 1.89 -31.92
N LEU A 242 0.99 2.99 -31.65
CA LEU A 242 0.25 3.74 -32.65
C LEU A 242 1.19 4.34 -33.71
N GLU A 243 2.33 4.89 -33.30
CA GLU A 243 3.38 5.41 -34.18
C GLU A 243 3.89 4.33 -35.14
N ARG A 244 4.15 3.11 -34.65
CA ARG A 244 4.58 1.98 -35.50
C ARG A 244 3.49 1.42 -36.41
N TYR A 245 2.22 1.70 -36.10
CA TYR A 245 1.10 1.26 -36.93
C TYR A 245 0.78 2.28 -38.03
N LEU A 246 1.01 3.56 -37.75
CA LEU A 246 0.75 4.67 -38.69
C LEU A 246 1.91 4.92 -39.66
N ILE A 247 3.14 4.59 -39.28
CA ILE A 247 4.36 4.71 -40.10
C ILE A 247 4.66 3.37 -40.75
#